data_AF-A0A357WUQ3-F1
#
_entry.id   AF-A0A357WUQ3-F1
#
_cell.length_a   1.000
_cell.length_b   1.000
_cell.length_c   1.000
_cell.angle_alpha   90.00
_cell.angle_beta   90.00
_cell.angle_gamma   90.00
#
_symmetry.space_group_name_H-M   'P 1'
#
loop_
_entity.id
_entity.type
_entity.pdbx_description
1 polymer ?
#
loop_
_entity_poly.entity_id
_entity_poly.type
_entity_poly.pdbx_seq_one_letter_code
_entity_poly.pdbx_strand_id
1 'polypeptide(L)' 'EQKRRDKAKETMDIFAPLAHRLGIRAVKEELEDLSLRILDPVAYTEIEEALALREGERNAFIERMKQRITEKLKS' A
#
# COMPACT_ATOMS: atom_id res chain seq x y z
N GLU A 1 19.49 5.92 -15.16
CA GLU A 1 18.93 5.44 -13.88
C GLU A 1 18.80 6.55 -12.84
N GLN A 2 19.81 7.41 -12.67
CA GLN A 2 19.77 8.56 -11.76
C GLN A 2 18.48 9.41 -11.87
N LYS A 3 18.10 9.81 -13.10
CA LYS A 3 16.86 10.56 -13.35
C LYS A 3 15.58 9.90 -12.82
N ARG A 4 15.52 8.56 -12.74
CA ARG A 4 14.37 7.84 -12.19
C ARG A 4 14.38 7.87 -10.67
N ARG A 5 15.55 7.72 -10.05
CA ARG A 5 15.73 7.80 -8.60
C ARG A 5 15.47 9.22 -8.09
N ASP A 6 15.94 10.24 -8.80
CA ASP A 6 15.69 11.65 -8.44
C ASP A 6 14.19 11.96 -8.46
N LYS A 7 13.48 11.52 -9.51
CA LYS A 7 12.02 11.66 -9.59
C LYS A 7 11.29 10.88 -8.51
N ALA A 8 11.70 9.64 -8.23
CA ALA A 8 11.09 8.84 -7.16
C ALA A 8 11.28 9.50 -5.79
N LYS A 9 12.44 10.11 -5.56
CA LYS A 9 12.71 10.88 -4.34
C LYS A 9 11.84 12.12 -4.23
N GLU A 10 11.73 12.90 -5.32
CA GLU A 10 10.84 14.06 -5.39
C GLU A 10 9.36 13.66 -5.16
N THR A 11 8.93 12.54 -5.74
CA THR A 11 7.60 11.97 -5.53
C THR A 11 7.35 11.64 -4.05
N MET A 12 8.30 10.98 -3.39
CA MET A 12 8.18 10.62 -1.98
C MET A 12 8.18 11.85 -1.07
N ASP A 13 9.08 12.81 -1.31
CA ASP A 13 9.30 13.95 -0.43
C ASP A 13 8.28 15.08 -0.63
N ILE A 14 7.72 15.23 -1.84
CA ILE A 14 6.86 16.36 -2.22
C ILE A 14 5.46 15.89 -2.61
N PHE A 15 5.34 15.00 -3.59
CA PHE A 15 4.05 14.67 -4.19
C PHE A 15 3.18 13.77 -3.31
N ALA A 16 3.73 12.78 -2.61
CA ALA A 16 2.99 11.95 -1.68
C ALA A 16 2.43 12.76 -0.49
N PRO A 17 3.19 13.65 0.18
CA PRO A 17 2.65 14.56 1.17
C PRO A 17 1.59 15.52 0.63
N LEU A 18 1.72 15.99 -0.62
CA LEU A 18 0.70 16.81 -1.28
C LEU A 18 -0.60 16.03 -1.47
N ALA A 19 -0.54 14.81 -2.01
CA ALA A 19 -1.72 13.94 -2.18
C ALA A 19 -2.41 13.66 -0.85
N HIS A 20 -1.63 13.43 0.22
CA HIS A 20 -2.15 13.29 1.57
C HIS A 20 -2.88 14.55 2.05
N ARG A 21 -2.27 15.73 1.89
CA ARG A 21 -2.89 17.02 2.28
C ARG A 21 -4.15 17.35 1.50
N LEU A 22 -4.26 16.88 0.25
CA LEU A 22 -5.46 17.01 -0.58
C LEU A 22 -6.55 15.99 -0.23
N GLY A 23 -6.28 15.07 0.70
CA GLY A 23 -7.22 14.02 1.09
C GLY A 23 -7.35 12.89 0.06
N ILE A 24 -6.47 12.83 -0.95
CA ILE A 24 -6.54 11.84 -2.02
C ILE A 24 -5.64 10.65 -1.66
N ARG A 25 -6.15 9.80 -0.77
CA ARG A 25 -5.38 8.69 -0.20
C ARG A 25 -4.91 7.66 -1.23
N ALA A 26 -5.75 7.28 -2.19
CA ALA A 26 -5.39 6.29 -3.20
C ALA A 26 -4.17 6.73 -4.04
N VAL A 27 -4.12 8.01 -4.42
CA VAL A 27 -2.99 8.57 -5.18
C VAL A 27 -1.73 8.61 -4.32
N LYS A 28 -1.84 8.98 -3.03
CA LYS A 28 -0.72 8.92 -2.10
C LYS A 28 -0.10 7.53 -2.05
N GLU A 29 -0.93 6.51 -1.85
CA GLU A 29 -0.50 5.11 -1.73
C GLU A 29 0.21 4.64 -3.01
N GLU A 30 -0.36 4.89 -4.19
CA GLU A 30 0.29 4.53 -5.47
C GLU A 30 1.64 5.25 -5.67
N LEU A 31 1.73 6.53 -5.32
CA LEU A 31 2.97 7.30 -5.43
C LEU A 31 4.06 6.79 -4.48
N GLU A 32 3.70 6.43 -3.24
CA GLU A 32 4.61 5.87 -2.25
C GLU A 32 5.13 4.50 -2.69
N ASP A 33 4.25 3.60 -3.15
CA ASP A 33 4.63 2.25 -3.60
C ASP A 33 5.58 2.29 -4.82
N LEU A 34 5.23 3.10 -5.84
CA LEU A 34 6.07 3.24 -7.03
C LEU A 34 7.43 3.87 -6.72
N SER A 35 7.47 4.81 -5.78
CA SER A 35 8.71 5.48 -5.39
C SER A 35 9.59 4.56 -4.56
N LEU A 36 9.01 3.82 -3.62
CA LEU A 36 9.73 2.86 -2.78
C LEU A 36 10.39 1.78 -3.63
N ARG A 37 9.66 1.21 -4.61
CA ARG A 37 10.20 0.20 -5.53
C ARG A 37 11.43 0.66 -6.31
N ILE A 38 11.57 1.96 -6.58
CA ILE A 38 12.70 2.54 -7.32
C ILE A 38 13.84 2.97 -6.37
N LEU A 39 13.49 3.47 -5.18
CA LEU A 39 14.46 3.98 -4.21
C LEU A 39 15.14 2.85 -3.44
N ASP A 40 14.38 1.85 -3.05
CA ASP A 40 14.82 0.68 -2.29
C ASP A 40 14.06 -0.59 -2.73
N PRO A 41 14.56 -1.29 -3.76
CA PRO A 41 13.93 -2.52 -4.23
C PRO A 41 14.05 -3.68 -3.23
N VAL A 42 15.05 -3.65 -2.33
CA VAL A 42 15.27 -4.72 -1.34
C VAL A 42 14.18 -4.64 -0.28
N ALA A 43 14.00 -3.46 0.33
CA ALA A 43 12.94 -3.24 1.31
C ALA A 43 11.54 -3.50 0.71
N TYR A 44 11.32 -3.10 -0.54
CA TYR A 44 10.05 -3.38 -1.24
C TYR A 44 9.77 -4.90 -1.33
N THR A 45 10.79 -5.69 -1.68
CA THR A 45 10.66 -7.15 -1.79
C THR A 45 10.40 -7.79 -0.42
N GLU A 46 11.10 -7.36 0.63
CA GLU A 46 10.88 -7.85 2.00
C GLU A 46 9.45 -7.58 2.47
N ILE A 47 8.88 -6.42 2.12
CA ILE A 47 7.49 -6.08 2.43
C ILE A 47 6.53 -6.98 1.66
N GLU A 48 6.74 -7.21 0.36
CA GLU A 48 5.90 -8.10 -0.44
C GLU A 48 5.91 -9.54 0.11
N GLU A 49 7.07 -10.07 0.47
CA GLU A 49 7.20 -11.40 1.07
C GLU A 49 6.47 -11.48 2.42
N ALA A 50 6.64 -10.48 3.28
CA ALA A 50 5.94 -10.41 4.56
C ALA A 50 4.42 -10.32 4.40
N LEU A 51 3.94 -9.60 3.39
CA LEU A 51 2.52 -9.48 3.05
C LEU A 51 1.95 -10.81 2.53
N ALA A 52 2.70 -11.51 1.69
CA ALA A 52 2.33 -12.81 1.13
C ALA A 52 2.22 -13.88 2.23
N LEU A 53 3.18 -13.93 3.17
CA LEU A 53 3.17 -14.87 4.30
C LEU A 53 1.91 -14.74 5.16
N ARG A 54 1.37 -13.51 5.29
CA ARG A 54 0.18 -13.23 6.11
C ARG A 54 -1.12 -13.20 5.32
N GLU A 55 -1.07 -13.40 4.02
CA GLU A 55 -2.23 -13.24 3.14
C GLU A 55 -3.33 -14.26 3.43
N GLY A 56 -2.97 -15.53 3.60
CA GLY A 56 -3.95 -16.60 3.88
C GLY A 56 -4.73 -16.36 5.18
N GLU A 57 -4.03 -16.05 6.27
CA GLU A 57 -4.65 -15.77 7.57
C GLU A 57 -5.51 -14.51 7.54
N ARG A 58 -5.00 -13.44 6.88
CA ARG A 58 -5.71 -12.17 6.70
C ARG A 58 -7.00 -12.37 5.92
N ASN A 59 -6.95 -13.08 4.79
CA ASN A 59 -8.12 -13.33 3.94
C ASN A 59 -9.16 -14.17 4.69
N ALA A 60 -8.74 -15.24 5.36
CA ALA A 60 -9.65 -16.06 6.16
C ALA A 60 -10.31 -15.25 7.29
N PHE A 61 -9.58 -14.34 7.94
CA PHE A 61 -10.11 -13.44 8.96
C PHE A 61 -11.14 -12.46 8.40
N ILE A 62 -10.82 -11.80 7.28
CA ILE A 62 -11.72 -10.86 6.59
C ILE A 62 -13.02 -11.56 6.18
N GLU A 63 -12.93 -12.75 5.58
CA GLU A 63 -14.12 -13.50 5.14
C GLU A 63 -15.02 -13.92 6.31
N ARG A 64 -14.44 -14.41 7.41
CA ARG A 64 -15.23 -14.69 8.64
C ARG A 64 -15.94 -13.45 9.16
N MET A 65 -15.28 -12.29 9.13
CA MET A 65 -15.88 -11.04 9.60
C MET A 65 -17.01 -10.57 8.68
N LYS A 66 -16.82 -10.63 7.36
CA LYS A 66 -17.84 -10.32 6.36
C LYS A 66 -19.08 -11.21 6.54
N GLN A 67 -18.88 -12.52 6.71
CA GLN A 67 -19.96 -13.47 6.96
C GLN A 67 -20.76 -13.08 8.20
N ARG A 68 -20.08 -12.81 9.32
CA ARG A 68 -20.73 -12.43 10.58
C ARG A 68 -21.51 -11.11 10.49
N ILE A 69 -21.00 -10.13 9.75
CA ILE A 69 -21.70 -8.86 9.51
C ILE A 69 -22.92 -9.10 8.61
N THR A 70 -22.78 -9.89 7.55
CA THR A 70 -23.86 -10.18 6.60
C THR A 70 -25.01 -10.94 7.28
N GLU A 71 -24.69 -11.90 8.14
CA GLU A 71 -25.70 -12.62 8.95
C GLU A 71 -26.46 -11.66 9.87
N LYS A 72 -25.77 -10.72 10.53
CA LYS A 72 -26.40 -9.72 11.41
C LYS A 72 -27.25 -8.69 10.67
N LEU A 73 -26.93 -8.38 9.42
CA LEU A 73 -27.71 -7.43 8.60
C LEU A 73 -28.95 -8.08 7.95
N LYS A 74 -28.97 -9.42 7.85
CA LYS A 74 -30.11 -10.18 7.31
C LYS A 74 -31.15 -10.57 8.38
N SER A 75 -30.77 -10.53 9.65
CA SER A 75 -31.66 -10.67 10.81
C SER A 75 -32.26 -9.33 11.21
#